data_AF-A0A840H9F6-F1
#
_entry.id   AF-A0A840H9F6-F1
#
_cell.length_a   1.000
_cell.length_b   1.000
_cell.length_c   1.000
_cell.angle_alpha   90.00
_cell.angle_beta   90.00
_cell.angle_gamma   90.00
#
_symmetry.space_group_name_H-M   'P 1'
#
loop_
_entity.id
_entity.type
_entity.pdbx_description
1 polymer ?
#
loop_
_entity_poly.entity_id
_entity_poly.type
_entity_poly.pdbx_seq_one_letter_code
_entity_poly.pdbx_strand_id
1 'polypeptide(L)'
;MPTPKQMEKLAAEADRRGAPSPAGPDAPLPAEYWESVLKDPRAGLTVAQARSRRLSEIKGHVLRISCRRCERTVEIQTADAVRLYGSNALWKDVAQRLS
;
A
#
# COMPACT_ATOMS: atom_id res chain seq x y z
N MET A 1 -18.19 -23.07 -44.48
CA MET A 1 -17.69 -23.38 -43.11
C MET A 1 -16.24 -23.82 -43.20
N PRO A 2 -15.37 -23.43 -42.25
CA PRO A 2 -14.00 -23.93 -42.22
C PRO A 2 -14.00 -25.45 -42.04
N THR A 3 -13.06 -26.11 -42.70
CA THR A 3 -12.90 -27.57 -42.61
C THR A 3 -12.30 -27.97 -41.25
N PRO A 4 -12.55 -29.19 -40.75
CA PRO A 4 -12.03 -29.64 -39.45
C PRO A 4 -10.51 -29.45 -39.31
N LYS A 5 -9.78 -29.67 -40.41
CA LYS A 5 -8.32 -29.49 -40.49
C LYS A 5 -7.86 -28.04 -40.33
N GLN A 6 -8.68 -27.07 -40.75
CA GLN A 6 -8.43 -25.65 -40.52
C GLN A 6 -8.69 -25.28 -39.07
N MET A 7 -9.72 -25.85 -38.43
CA MET A 7 -10.00 -25.63 -37.01
C MET A 7 -8.86 -26.15 -36.13
N GLU A 8 -8.30 -27.31 -36.45
CA GLU A 8 -7.17 -27.89 -35.71
C GLU A 8 -5.89 -27.05 -35.84
N LYS A 9 -5.63 -26.52 -37.04
CA LYS A 9 -4.51 -25.58 -37.26
C LYS A 9 -4.69 -24.29 -36.46
N LEU A 10 -5.91 -23.74 -36.42
CA LEU A 10 -6.24 -22.54 -35.64
C LEU A 10 -6.07 -22.79 -34.14
N ALA A 11 -6.47 -23.96 -33.63
CA ALA A 11 -6.27 -24.36 -32.24
C ALA A 11 -4.78 -24.49 -31.90
N ALA A 12 -3.99 -25.15 -32.75
CA ALA A 12 -2.54 -25.30 -32.57
C ALA A 12 -1.76 -23.99 -32.69
N GLU A 13 -2.33 -22.97 -33.32
CA GLU A 13 -1.74 -21.63 -33.40
C GLU A 13 -2.14 -20.76 -32.19
N ALA A 14 -3.35 -20.95 -31.65
CA ALA A 14 -3.80 -20.31 -30.41
C ALA A 14 -3.01 -20.78 -29.19
N ASP A 15 -2.69 -22.08 -29.12
CA ASP A 15 -1.91 -22.67 -28.03
C ASP A 15 -0.45 -22.18 -28.04
N ARG A 16 0.14 -22.02 -29.23
CA ARG A 16 1.47 -21.42 -29.42
C ARG A 16 1.52 -19.92 -29.10
N ARG A 17 0.39 -19.21 -29.24
CA ARG A 17 0.26 -17.79 -28.90
C ARG A 17 -0.11 -17.58 -27.43
N GLY A 18 -0.08 -18.64 -26.60
CA GLY A 18 -0.40 -18.64 -25.18
C GLY A 18 -0.10 -17.28 -24.55
N ALA A 19 -1.16 -16.49 -24.38
CA ALA A 19 -1.04 -15.19 -23.77
C ALA A 19 -0.47 -15.42 -22.37
N PRO A 20 0.53 -14.63 -21.93
CA PRO A 20 1.04 -14.77 -20.57
C PRO A 20 -0.16 -14.68 -19.63
N SER A 21 -0.37 -15.74 -18.85
CA SER A 21 -1.43 -15.76 -17.84
C SER A 21 -1.29 -14.51 -17.00
N PRO A 22 -2.39 -13.74 -16.78
CA PRO A 22 -2.33 -12.62 -15.86
C PRO A 22 -1.87 -13.18 -14.53
N ALA A 23 -0.76 -12.63 -14.03
CA ALA A 23 -0.16 -13.00 -12.77
C ALA A 23 -1.26 -13.03 -11.70
N GLY A 24 -1.45 -14.17 -11.05
CA GLY A 24 -2.46 -14.33 -10.01
C GLY A 24 -2.24 -13.30 -8.89
N PRO A 25 -3.25 -13.04 -8.04
CA PRO A 25 -3.16 -12.03 -6.97
C PRO A 25 -1.99 -12.25 -6.00
N ASP A 26 -1.48 -13.49 -5.89
CA ASP A 26 -0.33 -13.86 -5.05
C ASP A 26 0.99 -13.98 -5.81
N ALA A 27 1.02 -13.64 -7.11
CA ALA A 27 2.24 -13.70 -7.89
C ALA A 27 3.25 -12.65 -7.39
N PRO A 28 4.55 -13.01 -7.30
CA PRO A 28 5.58 -12.07 -6.90
C PRO A 28 5.58 -10.86 -7.83
N LEU A 29 5.46 -9.67 -7.22
CA LEU A 29 5.43 -8.41 -7.94
C LEU A 29 6.76 -8.20 -8.69
N PRO A 30 6.74 -7.61 -9.90
CA PRO A 30 7.95 -7.33 -10.66
C PRO A 30 8.93 -6.44 -9.87
N ALA A 31 10.24 -6.60 -10.10
CA ALA A 31 11.26 -5.80 -9.41
C ALA A 31 11.08 -4.30 -9.67
N GLU A 32 10.58 -3.95 -10.85
CA GLU A 32 10.28 -2.59 -11.30
C GLU A 32 9.18 -1.92 -10.47
N TYR A 33 8.25 -2.71 -9.91
CA TYR A 33 7.24 -2.21 -8.99
C TYR A 33 7.88 -1.74 -7.68
N TRP A 34 8.80 -2.53 -7.12
CA TRP A 34 9.49 -2.15 -5.88
C TRP A 34 10.38 -0.93 -6.07
N GLU A 35 11.06 -0.82 -7.21
CA GLU A 35 11.79 0.40 -7.53
C GLU A 35 10.88 1.63 -7.62
N SER A 36 9.70 1.49 -8.22
CA SER A 36 8.72 2.59 -8.31
C SER A 36 8.23 3.01 -6.92
N VAL A 37 8.00 2.05 -6.02
CA VAL A 37 7.63 2.31 -4.62
C VAL A 37 8.75 3.04 -3.88
N LEU A 38 10.00 2.59 -4.02
CA LEU A 38 11.15 3.21 -3.34
C LEU A 38 11.51 4.60 -3.89
N LYS A 39 11.22 4.84 -5.18
CA LYS A 39 11.40 6.14 -5.83
C LYS A 39 10.29 7.14 -5.45
N ASP A 40 9.17 6.72 -4.83
CA ASP A 40 8.15 7.65 -4.36
C ASP A 40 8.74 8.56 -3.26
N PRO A 41 8.68 9.89 -3.41
CA PRO A 41 9.17 10.84 -2.39
C PRO A 41 8.58 10.62 -0.98
N ARG A 42 7.42 9.97 -0.89
CA ARG A 42 6.75 9.58 0.37
C ARG A 42 7.40 8.37 1.02
N ALA A 43 8.04 7.48 0.26
CA ALA A 43 8.75 6.32 0.80
C ALA A 43 9.98 6.74 1.62
N GLY A 44 10.57 7.90 1.31
CA GLY A 44 11.69 8.50 2.03
C GLY A 44 11.30 9.39 3.23
N LEU A 45 10.01 9.59 3.52
CA LEU A 45 9.62 10.39 4.68
C LEU A 45 10.00 9.65 5.96
N THR A 46 11.04 10.13 6.63
CA THR A 46 11.45 9.57 7.91
C THR A 46 10.28 9.61 8.90
N VAL A 47 10.16 8.59 9.74
CA VAL A 47 9.15 8.54 10.82
C VAL A 47 9.15 9.82 11.66
N ALA A 48 10.31 10.48 11.78
CA ALA A 48 10.46 11.77 12.44
C ALA A 48 9.74 12.92 11.71
N GLN A 49 9.85 13.01 10.38
CA GLN A 49 9.14 14.02 9.57
C GLN A 49 7.64 13.74 9.48
N ALA A 50 7.22 12.47 9.51
CA ALA A 50 5.81 12.10 9.58
C ALA A 50 5.17 12.49 10.92
N ARG A 51 5.95 12.46 12.02
CA ARG A 51 5.51 12.83 13.37
C ARG A 51 5.30 14.34 13.55
N SER A 52 6.02 15.19 12.84
CA SER A 52 5.82 16.65 12.91
C SER A 52 4.63 17.17 12.10
N ARG A 53 3.86 16.31 11.43
CA ARG A 53 2.67 16.70 10.67
C ARG A 53 1.47 16.97 11.56
N ARG A 54 0.59 17.84 11.09
CA ARG A 54 -0.74 18.02 11.67
C ARG A 54 -1.63 16.84 11.33
N LEU A 55 -2.56 16.50 12.20
CA LEU A 55 -3.52 15.43 11.94
C LEU A 55 -4.32 15.65 10.64
N SER A 56 -4.66 16.90 10.31
CA SER A 56 -5.35 17.27 9.07
C SER A 56 -4.54 17.04 7.79
N GLU A 57 -3.22 16.99 7.87
CA GLU A 57 -2.31 16.81 6.72
C GLU A 57 -2.01 15.32 6.45
N ILE A 58 -2.42 14.44 7.36
CA ILE A 58 -2.20 13.00 7.25
C ILE A 58 -3.33 12.40 6.41
N LYS A 59 -2.97 11.92 5.22
CA LYS A 59 -3.92 11.27 4.29
C LYS A 59 -4.27 9.83 4.67
N GLY A 60 -3.55 9.22 5.61
CA GLY A 60 -3.83 7.87 6.08
C GLY A 60 -5.12 7.82 6.89
N HIS A 61 -5.91 6.75 6.74
CA HIS A 61 -7.16 6.58 7.49
C HIS A 61 -6.94 6.06 8.91
N VAL A 62 -5.83 5.37 9.14
CA VAL A 62 -5.46 4.78 10.43
C VAL A 62 -4.06 5.25 10.80
N LEU A 63 -3.91 5.72 12.03
CA LEU A 63 -2.64 6.10 12.63
C LEU A 63 -2.21 5.01 13.60
N ARG A 64 -0.93 4.62 13.55
CA ARG A 64 -0.36 3.56 14.37
C ARG A 64 0.83 4.07 15.17
N ILE A 65 0.86 3.73 16.46
CA ILE A 65 1.99 3.96 17.36
C ILE A 65 2.37 2.66 18.03
N SER A 66 3.63 2.29 17.90
CA SER A 66 4.23 1.23 18.70
C SER A 66 5.02 1.83 19.87
N CYS A 67 4.68 1.41 21.09
CA CYS A 67 5.47 1.72 22.26
C CYS A 67 6.74 0.86 22.25
N ARG A 68 7.92 1.49 22.28
CA ARG A 68 9.20 0.75 22.27
C ARG A 68 9.50 0.02 23.58
N ARG A 69 8.81 0.36 24.68
CA ARG A 69 9.06 -0.24 26.00
C ARG A 69 8.29 -1.54 26.22
N CYS A 70 7.08 -1.64 25.68
CA CYS A 70 6.19 -2.78 25.89
C CYS A 70 5.68 -3.41 24.59
N GLU A 71 6.16 -2.94 23.44
CA GLU A 71 5.87 -3.42 22.08
C GLU A 71 4.38 -3.38 21.68
N ARG A 72 3.53 -2.78 22.52
CA ARG A 72 2.12 -2.59 22.21
C ARG A 72 1.96 -1.60 21.06
N THR A 73 1.09 -1.96 20.13
CA THR A 73 0.67 -1.07 19.04
C THR A 73 -0.74 -0.56 19.32
N VAL A 74 -0.89 0.76 19.35
CA VAL A 74 -2.17 1.44 19.43
C VAL A 74 -2.53 1.94 18.03
N GLU A 75 -3.75 1.61 17.60
CA GLU A 75 -4.33 2.09 16.36
C GLU A 75 -5.47 3.06 16.66
N ILE A 76 -5.53 4.17 15.94
CA ILE A 76 -6.63 5.13 16.02
C ILE A 76 -7.00 5.60 14.62
N GLN A 77 -8.30 5.73 14.34
CA GLN A 77 -8.73 6.33 13.09
C GLN A 77 -8.35 7.81 13.06
N THR A 78 -7.89 8.31 11.93
CA THR A 78 -7.49 9.72 11.79
C THR A 78 -8.65 10.66 12.11
N ALA A 79 -9.88 10.29 11.73
CA ALA A 79 -11.09 11.05 12.07
C ALA A 79 -11.33 11.13 13.59
N ASP A 80 -11.13 10.03 14.31
CA ASP A 80 -11.24 10.00 15.77
C ASP A 80 -10.14 10.80 16.45
N ALA A 81 -8.90 10.68 15.97
CA ALA A 81 -7.79 11.48 16.47
C ALA A 81 -8.05 12.98 16.27
N VAL A 82 -8.56 13.38 15.10
CA VAL A 82 -8.94 14.78 14.82
C VAL A 82 -10.07 15.24 15.75
N ARG A 83 -11.06 14.38 16.03
CA ARG A 83 -12.17 14.70 16.95
C ARG A 83 -11.71 14.84 18.41
N LEU A 84 -10.75 14.02 18.85
CA LEU A 84 -10.27 14.00 20.23
C LEU A 84 -9.20 15.06 20.53
N TYR A 85 -8.28 15.29 19.58
CA TYR A 85 -7.10 16.15 19.80
C TYR A 85 -7.15 17.45 18.99
N GLY A 86 -8.05 17.57 18.01
CA GLY A 86 -8.17 18.72 17.13
C GLY A 86 -7.37 18.57 15.82
N SER A 87 -7.86 19.17 14.74
CA SER A 87 -7.29 19.05 13.39
C SER A 87 -5.84 19.56 13.27
N ASN A 88 -5.49 20.58 14.06
CA ASN A 88 -4.16 21.19 14.06
C ASN A 88 -3.18 20.53 15.03
N ALA A 89 -3.59 19.49 15.78
CA ALA A 89 -2.68 18.78 16.67
C ALA A 89 -1.57 18.11 15.89
N LEU A 90 -0.35 18.10 16.45
CA LEU A 90 0.79 17.43 15.86
C LEU A 90 0.75 15.94 16.20
N TRP A 91 1.02 15.10 15.21
CA TRP A 91 1.01 13.65 15.40
C TRP A 91 1.99 13.19 16.49
N LYS A 92 3.15 13.83 16.63
CA LYS A 92 4.14 13.55 17.69
C LYS A 92 3.56 13.71 19.10
N ASP A 93 2.71 14.72 19.32
CA ASP A 93 2.19 15.05 20.64
C ASP A 93 1.06 14.08 21.01
N VAL A 94 0.23 13.71 20.02
CA VAL A 94 -0.75 12.63 20.15
C VAL A 94 -0.03 11.32 20.44
N ALA A 95 1.08 11.05 19.73
CA ALA A 95 1.85 9.83 19.91
C ALA A 95 2.45 9.71 21.31
N GLN A 96 2.99 10.80 21.84
CA GLN A 96 3.51 10.84 23.21
C GLN A 96 2.44 10.58 24.27
N ARG A 97 1.17 10.91 24.00
CA ARG A 97 0.05 10.65 24.94
C ARG A 97 -0.46 9.22 24.89
N LEU A 98 -0.27 8.52 23.77
CA LEU A 98 -0.76 7.15 23.55
C LEU A 98 0.30 6.07 23.82
N SER A 99 1.59 6.43 23.91
CA SER A 99 2.73 5.51 24.07
C SER A 99 3.21 5.35 25.51
#